data_AF-A0A0M0K2A0-F1
#
_entry.id   AF-A0A0M0K2A0-F1
#
_cell.length_a   1.000
_cell.length_b   1.000
_cell.length_c   1.000
_cell.angle_alpha   90.00
_cell.angle_beta   90.00
_cell.angle_gamma   90.00
#
_symmetry.space_group_name_H-M   'P 1'
#
loop_
_entity.id
_entity.type
_entity.pdbx_description
1 polymer ?
#
loop_
_entity_poly.entity_id
_entity_poly.type
_entity_poly.pdbx_seq_one_letter_code
_entity_poly.pdbx_strand_id
1 'polypeptide(L)'
;MNDCLAGLRLNRWTQQPLRLDTNLVSPRRGYIKTGPHEEWSKPLAVASRSGTGPLVPVYERAFETDVVADEEPEPEPEVEWTLFGSIWGPRCESCDGCDFVDHEDIIFKRFASDWQVMVRLGGGKLIAKSDDGANDAAEEVEEVGTVLLFNHQLCTLAYLWFADAVYSSSGDLNIGVKLNQGWKAFIDECKIWEHMSEKDAACANSLIFMQVDRADRSTIAAIGMQPKYQGRDSHRTVGQAGQHTKAEVLTAEGLTAAEADMELAAHSSDLRSATQAALQVAESKQMAKKSDSQLNRVEFMYALVKTAIERFVKTKELVDASEAVERLFIDHIQPSLEQPRRGRKQPRIPLPDTFRMGVCYKDEMSKRLAACAPSLRVIFAGLSKLTYEAARTAGVKLPKPVDNRWILREQGTVKWLKVDGQVSFPLWRRFLEGLFSLSTLDLRSITLCFQYSIMAVADGNSEEGRLKEQHLTFESFLEAIVRLATRLPLPTDAQLAASGHSRAGPFVAALDLNQEELKALAAQQACEWGDAPNTAVAGSMPTRIGHLVDVIVHRIRQPSGQTAPVGGDEASDGPFVTLTRRELRRWALQAIPGCTETTLPETWAAETKMLGETDALPKRR
;
A
#
# COMPACT_ATOMS: atom_id res chain seq x y z
N MET A 1 27.36 -7.50 -14.33
CA MET A 1 26.10 -7.21 -13.59
C MET A 1 25.80 -5.70 -13.53
N ASN A 2 26.72 -4.82 -13.09
CA ASN A 2 26.60 -3.37 -13.37
C ASN A 2 26.62 -3.07 -14.87
N ASP A 3 27.36 -3.86 -15.66
CA ASP A 3 27.36 -3.75 -17.13
C ASP A 3 26.07 -4.26 -17.80
N CYS A 4 25.36 -5.23 -17.19
CA CYS A 4 24.07 -5.73 -17.70
C CYS A 4 22.95 -4.68 -17.53
N LEU A 5 22.95 -3.94 -16.42
CA LEU A 5 22.01 -2.83 -16.21
C LEU A 5 22.33 -1.60 -17.08
N ALA A 6 23.58 -1.47 -17.53
CA ALA A 6 23.99 -0.43 -18.48
C ALA A 6 23.50 -0.73 -19.91
N GLY A 7 23.44 -2.02 -20.32
CA GLY A 7 22.87 -2.45 -21.59
C GLY A 7 21.37 -2.12 -21.73
N LEU A 8 20.59 -2.38 -20.69
CA LEU A 8 19.14 -2.08 -20.63
C LEU A 8 18.80 -0.59 -20.72
N ARG A 9 19.75 0.32 -20.42
CA ARG A 9 19.55 1.77 -20.55
C ARG A 9 19.70 2.28 -21.99
N LEU A 10 20.35 1.52 -22.87
CA LEU A 10 20.83 2.03 -24.16
C LEU A 10 19.96 1.66 -25.37
N ASN A 11 19.03 0.72 -25.24
CA ASN A 11 18.21 0.28 -26.38
C ASN A 11 16.69 0.51 -26.15
N ARG A 12 16.06 1.23 -27.09
CA ARG A 12 14.61 1.28 -27.39
C ARG A 12 13.62 2.15 -26.57
N TRP A 13 14.04 3.05 -25.68
CA TRP A 13 13.11 3.93 -24.95
C TRP A 13 12.45 5.08 -25.77
N THR A 14 12.54 5.11 -27.11
CA THR A 14 12.12 6.27 -27.92
C THR A 14 11.03 6.04 -28.96
N GLN A 15 10.35 4.88 -29.05
CA GLN A 15 9.41 4.66 -30.16
C GLN A 15 7.93 4.42 -29.85
N GLN A 16 7.49 4.33 -28.59
CA GLN A 16 6.06 4.50 -28.28
C GLN A 16 5.84 5.20 -26.94
N PRO A 17 5.52 6.50 -26.93
CA PRO A 17 4.96 7.12 -25.75
C PRO A 17 3.51 6.66 -25.59
N LEU A 18 3.20 6.02 -24.46
CA LEU A 18 1.86 6.16 -23.89
C LEU A 18 1.61 7.66 -23.76
N ARG A 19 0.68 8.20 -24.57
CA ARG A 19 0.29 9.62 -24.52
C ARG A 19 -0.38 9.91 -23.18
N LEU A 20 0.42 10.21 -22.17
CA LEU A 20 0.02 11.05 -21.06
C LEU A 20 0.25 12.50 -21.51
N ASP A 21 -0.82 13.28 -21.63
CA ASP A 21 -0.75 14.72 -21.86
C ASP A 21 -0.03 15.39 -20.66
N THR A 22 1.29 15.51 -20.73
CA THR A 22 2.12 16.13 -19.69
C THR A 22 2.34 17.61 -19.99
N ASN A 23 1.32 18.43 -19.72
CA ASN A 23 1.47 19.90 -19.64
C ASN A 23 1.89 20.38 -18.23
N LEU A 24 2.49 19.53 -17.41
CA LEU A 24 3.04 19.92 -16.10
C LEU A 24 4.55 19.70 -16.11
N VAL A 25 5.26 20.66 -16.70
CA VAL A 25 6.72 20.75 -16.58
C VAL A 25 7.06 21.21 -15.16
N SER A 26 7.65 20.32 -14.37
CA SER A 26 8.17 20.61 -13.03
C SER A 26 9.36 21.60 -13.10
N PRO A 27 9.32 22.77 -12.43
CA PRO A 27 10.45 23.67 -12.38
C PRO A 27 11.49 23.16 -11.39
N ARG A 28 12.68 22.78 -11.88
CA ARG A 28 13.86 22.57 -11.03
C ARG A 28 14.26 23.89 -10.35
N ARG A 29 14.38 23.86 -9.02
CA ARG A 29 14.81 24.96 -8.14
C ARG A 29 16.20 25.48 -8.53
N GLY A 30 16.30 26.77 -8.85
CA GLY A 30 17.56 27.49 -9.02
C GLY A 30 17.42 28.98 -8.70
N TYR A 31 18.39 29.50 -7.94
CA TYR A 31 18.75 30.89 -7.65
C TYR A 31 18.06 31.66 -6.51
N ILE A 32 18.84 31.85 -5.44
CA ILE A 32 18.73 32.95 -4.47
C ILE A 32 19.38 34.18 -5.11
N LYS A 33 18.64 35.28 -5.29
CA LYS A 33 19.17 36.61 -5.61
C LYS A 33 19.35 37.40 -4.30
N THR A 34 20.58 37.84 -4.03
CA THR A 34 20.87 38.85 -2.99
C THR A 34 20.65 40.24 -3.57
N GLY A 35 19.83 41.07 -2.92
CA GLY A 35 19.57 42.46 -3.30
C GLY A 35 20.69 43.44 -2.88
N PRO A 36 20.68 44.69 -3.40
CA PRO A 36 21.76 45.65 -3.21
C PRO A 36 21.68 46.39 -1.87
N HIS A 37 22.85 46.74 -1.34
CA HIS A 37 23.06 47.52 -0.12
C HIS A 37 22.60 48.99 -0.27
N GLU A 38 21.79 49.47 0.68
CA GLU A 38 21.47 50.89 0.85
C GLU A 38 22.63 51.66 1.51
N GLU A 39 22.84 52.88 1.01
CA GLU A 39 23.85 53.85 1.44
C GLU A 39 23.48 54.50 2.78
N TRP A 40 24.40 54.47 3.75
CA TRP A 40 24.25 55.17 5.04
C TRP A 40 25.01 56.50 5.02
N SER A 41 24.32 57.61 5.28
CA SER A 41 24.90 58.96 5.38
C SER A 41 25.56 59.27 6.75
N LYS A 42 26.41 60.30 6.74
CA LYS A 42 27.52 60.66 7.66
C LYS A 42 27.19 60.74 9.18
N PRO A 43 28.15 60.39 10.08
CA PRO A 43 27.98 60.49 11.53
C PRO A 43 28.13 61.95 12.06
N LEU A 44 27.27 62.34 13.00
CA LEU A 44 27.17 63.72 13.51
C LEU A 44 27.89 63.99 14.86
N ALA A 45 28.23 62.99 15.69
CA ALA A 45 29.09 63.16 16.88
C ALA A 45 29.56 61.82 17.51
N VAL A 46 30.62 61.89 18.33
CA VAL A 46 31.22 60.77 19.06
C VAL A 46 30.99 60.96 20.57
N ALA A 47 30.38 60.00 21.25
CA ALA A 47 30.28 59.98 22.70
C ALA A 47 30.82 58.67 23.30
N SER A 48 31.67 58.80 24.33
CA SER A 48 32.23 57.68 25.10
C SER A 48 31.37 57.42 26.33
N ARG A 49 30.85 56.19 26.47
CA ARG A 49 30.31 55.68 27.73
C ARG A 49 31.35 54.75 28.34
N SER A 50 32.05 55.25 29.36
CA SER A 50 33.05 54.55 30.19
C SER A 50 34.28 53.99 29.46
N GLY A 51 35.45 54.32 29.96
CA GLY A 51 36.74 54.10 29.31
C GLY A 51 37.01 52.65 28.85
N THR A 52 37.76 52.58 27.74
CA THR A 52 38.44 51.42 27.12
C THR A 52 37.64 50.48 26.21
N GLY A 53 36.52 50.91 25.62
CA GLY A 53 35.86 50.22 24.49
C GLY A 53 35.98 50.98 23.15
N PRO A 54 35.96 50.29 21.98
CA PRO A 54 35.96 50.93 20.66
C PRO A 54 34.67 51.74 20.44
N LEU A 55 34.83 52.92 19.83
CA LEU A 55 33.74 53.86 19.56
C LEU A 55 32.74 53.26 18.55
N VAL A 56 31.47 53.11 18.96
CA VAL A 56 30.38 52.71 18.07
C VAL A 56 29.59 53.97 17.70
N PRO A 57 29.41 54.29 16.40
CA PRO A 57 28.59 55.43 15.99
C PRO A 57 27.13 55.19 16.37
N VAL A 58 26.55 56.15 17.10
CA VAL A 58 25.12 56.18 17.40
C VAL A 58 24.46 57.01 16.29
N TYR A 59 23.58 56.38 15.52
CA TYR A 59 22.72 57.06 14.55
C TYR A 59 21.40 57.34 15.24
N GLU A 60 21.05 58.61 15.43
CA GLU A 60 19.71 59.00 15.84
C GLU A 60 18.79 58.81 14.63
N ARG A 61 17.96 57.77 14.65
CA ARG A 61 16.93 57.57 13.63
C ARG A 61 15.86 58.61 13.93
N ALA A 62 15.87 59.73 13.20
CA ALA A 62 14.73 60.63 13.17
C ALA A 62 13.53 59.80 12.67
N PHE A 63 12.67 59.39 13.60
CA PHE A 63 11.34 58.93 13.23
C PHE A 63 10.55 60.21 12.93
N GLU A 64 10.66 60.68 11.69
CA GLU A 64 9.55 61.44 11.11
C GLU A 64 8.34 60.51 11.22
N THR A 65 7.46 60.86 12.17
CA THR A 65 6.13 60.25 12.25
C THR A 65 5.31 60.92 11.17
N ASP A 66 5.64 60.56 9.93
CA ASP A 66 4.68 60.70 8.85
C ASP A 66 3.47 59.90 9.30
N VAL A 67 2.39 60.62 9.55
CA VAL A 67 1.06 60.04 9.66
C VAL A 67 0.78 59.48 8.27
N VAL A 68 1.25 58.25 8.04
CA VAL A 68 0.88 57.45 6.89
C VAL A 68 -0.63 57.37 6.97
N ALA A 69 -1.29 58.09 6.07
CA ALA A 69 -2.73 57.95 5.88
C ALA A 69 -3.00 56.44 5.79
N ASP A 70 -4.00 55.95 6.53
CA ASP A 70 -4.43 54.55 6.46
C ASP A 70 -4.81 54.23 5.00
N GLU A 71 -3.82 53.86 4.19
CA GLU A 71 -4.03 53.28 2.87
C GLU A 71 -4.75 51.96 3.16
N GLU A 72 -6.02 51.88 2.73
CA GLU A 72 -6.77 50.64 2.80
C GLU A 72 -5.87 49.52 2.23
N PRO A 73 -5.59 48.46 3.01
CA PRO A 73 -4.65 47.45 2.59
C PRO A 73 -5.10 46.91 1.24
N GLU A 74 -4.25 47.07 0.22
CA GLU A 74 -4.53 46.53 -1.10
C GLU A 74 -4.89 45.04 -0.92
N PRO A 75 -5.99 44.57 -1.53
CA PRO A 75 -6.44 43.20 -1.35
C PRO A 75 -5.29 42.26 -1.69
N GLU A 76 -4.85 41.45 -0.72
CA GLU A 76 -3.78 40.49 -0.94
C GLU A 76 -4.12 39.66 -2.17
N PRO A 77 -3.21 39.52 -3.14
CA PRO A 77 -3.50 38.80 -4.37
C PRO A 77 -3.93 37.37 -4.02
N GLU A 78 -5.09 36.96 -4.53
CA GLU A 78 -5.56 35.58 -4.37
C GLU A 78 -4.48 34.63 -4.85
N VAL A 79 -3.85 33.91 -3.92
CA VAL A 79 -2.80 32.96 -4.25
C VAL A 79 -3.43 31.83 -5.05
N GLU A 80 -3.10 31.76 -6.34
CA GLU A 80 -3.56 30.69 -7.24
C GLU A 80 -3.22 29.33 -6.62
N TRP A 81 -4.22 28.43 -6.60
CA TRP A 81 -4.03 27.10 -6.02
C TRP A 81 -2.99 26.33 -6.82
N THR A 82 -2.04 25.71 -6.12
CA THR A 82 -1.07 24.78 -6.70
C THR A 82 -1.04 23.49 -5.91
N LEU A 83 -0.77 22.38 -6.59
CA LEU A 83 -0.66 21.08 -5.92
C LEU A 83 0.45 21.06 -4.86
N PHE A 84 1.58 21.73 -5.13
CA PHE A 84 2.68 21.91 -4.17
C PHE A 84 2.28 22.71 -2.93
N GLY A 85 1.43 23.74 -3.08
CA GLY A 85 0.90 24.52 -1.97
C GLY A 85 -0.28 23.86 -1.24
N SER A 86 -0.75 22.72 -1.73
CA SER A 86 -1.91 22.02 -1.17
C SER A 86 -1.55 21.10 0.01
N ILE A 87 -2.57 20.48 0.64
CA ILE A 87 -2.37 19.45 1.66
C ILE A 87 -1.55 18.24 1.17
N TRP A 88 -1.47 18.03 -0.15
CA TRP A 88 -0.72 16.94 -0.77
C TRP A 88 0.77 17.24 -0.94
N GLY A 89 1.18 18.52 -0.86
CA GLY A 89 2.56 18.96 -1.14
C GLY A 89 3.65 18.07 -0.55
N PRO A 90 3.54 17.68 0.74
CA PRO A 90 4.58 16.86 1.39
C PRO A 90 4.70 15.41 0.88
N ARG A 91 3.77 14.93 0.05
CA ARG A 91 3.94 13.66 -0.67
C ARG A 91 5.17 13.69 -1.59
N CYS A 92 5.37 14.82 -2.27
CA CYS A 92 6.51 15.03 -3.16
C CYS A 92 7.85 15.02 -2.40
N GLU A 93 7.87 15.22 -1.08
CA GLU A 93 9.09 15.16 -0.28
C GLU A 93 9.33 13.77 0.33
N SER A 94 8.26 13.01 0.56
CA SER A 94 8.31 11.72 1.28
C SER A 94 8.37 10.49 0.37
N CYS A 95 7.95 10.60 -0.88
CA CYS A 95 8.02 9.49 -1.83
C CYS A 95 9.38 9.42 -2.55
N ASP A 96 9.79 8.21 -2.95
CA ASP A 96 11.10 7.99 -3.59
C ASP A 96 11.23 8.69 -4.94
N GLY A 97 10.11 8.93 -5.63
CA GLY A 97 10.07 9.61 -6.93
C GLY A 97 10.13 11.12 -6.84
N CYS A 98 10.01 11.67 -5.64
CA CYS A 98 9.84 13.10 -5.41
C CYS A 98 8.74 13.73 -6.29
N ASP A 99 7.59 13.06 -6.41
CA ASP A 99 6.48 13.45 -7.27
C ASP A 99 5.12 13.11 -6.61
N PHE A 100 4.01 13.47 -7.25
CA PHE A 100 2.66 13.16 -6.81
C PHE A 100 2.12 11.85 -7.41
N VAL A 101 2.73 11.36 -8.49
CA VAL A 101 2.39 10.12 -9.19
C VAL A 101 3.59 9.17 -9.28
N ASP A 102 3.35 7.92 -9.63
CA ASP A 102 4.43 6.92 -9.71
C ASP A 102 5.36 7.24 -10.89
N HIS A 103 6.56 7.73 -10.59
CA HIS A 103 7.54 8.15 -11.60
C HIS A 103 8.23 6.94 -12.25
N GLU A 104 8.43 6.99 -13.57
CA GLU A 104 9.02 5.88 -14.37
C GLU A 104 10.39 5.42 -13.84
N ASP A 105 11.29 6.36 -13.48
CA ASP A 105 12.58 6.03 -12.86
C ASP A 105 12.46 5.14 -11.60
N ILE A 106 11.40 5.31 -10.81
CA ILE A 106 11.16 4.52 -9.60
C ILE A 106 10.61 3.16 -9.97
N ILE A 107 9.71 3.09 -10.95
CA ILE A 107 9.21 1.83 -11.50
C ILE A 107 10.38 1.01 -12.05
N PHE A 108 11.31 1.62 -12.80
CA PHE A 108 12.51 0.97 -13.30
C PHE A 108 13.42 0.47 -12.17
N LYS A 109 13.71 1.30 -11.16
CA LYS A 109 14.52 0.88 -10.00
C LYS A 109 13.87 -0.28 -9.24
N ARG A 110 12.55 -0.23 -9.07
CA ARG A 110 11.76 -1.27 -8.43
C ARG A 110 11.86 -2.58 -9.21
N PHE A 111 11.65 -2.52 -10.52
CA PHE A 111 11.86 -3.67 -11.41
C PHE A 111 13.28 -4.23 -11.26
N ALA A 112 14.31 -3.38 -11.31
CA ALA A 112 15.70 -3.83 -11.20
C ALA A 112 15.96 -4.56 -9.88
N SER A 113 15.42 -4.07 -8.75
CA SER A 113 15.51 -4.76 -7.46
C SER A 113 14.75 -6.09 -7.47
N ASP A 114 13.49 -6.09 -7.92
CA ASP A 114 12.65 -7.29 -7.99
C ASP A 114 13.28 -8.36 -8.90
N TRP A 115 13.81 -7.95 -10.06
CA TRP A 115 14.50 -8.82 -11.02
C TRP A 115 15.74 -9.46 -10.42
N GLN A 116 16.58 -8.69 -9.72
CA GLN A 116 17.75 -9.24 -9.02
C GLN A 116 17.37 -10.28 -7.97
N VAL A 117 16.27 -10.09 -7.25
CA VAL A 117 15.77 -11.11 -6.31
C VAL A 117 15.26 -12.32 -7.07
N MET A 118 14.44 -12.14 -8.12
CA MET A 118 13.89 -13.22 -8.94
C MET A 118 14.98 -14.12 -9.55
N VAL A 119 16.05 -13.51 -10.10
CA VAL A 119 17.20 -14.25 -10.64
C VAL A 119 17.90 -15.06 -9.53
N ARG A 120 18.07 -14.49 -8.33
CA ARG A 120 18.64 -15.19 -7.17
C ARG A 120 17.78 -16.35 -6.68
N LEU A 121 16.45 -16.23 -6.80
CA LEU A 121 15.49 -17.31 -6.54
C LEU A 121 15.56 -18.46 -7.56
N GLY A 122 16.49 -18.37 -8.52
CA GLY A 122 16.71 -19.39 -9.55
C GLY A 122 15.96 -19.10 -10.85
N GLY A 123 15.42 -17.90 -11.02
CA GLY A 123 14.68 -17.53 -12.24
C GLY A 123 15.57 -17.58 -13.48
N GLY A 124 16.81 -17.07 -13.38
CA GLY A 124 17.77 -17.16 -14.49
C GLY A 124 18.09 -18.62 -14.88
N LYS A 125 18.17 -19.54 -13.90
CA LYS A 125 18.39 -20.98 -14.17
C LYS A 125 17.16 -21.65 -14.79
N LEU A 126 15.96 -21.18 -14.45
CA LEU A 126 14.71 -21.68 -15.04
C LEU A 126 14.65 -21.29 -16.52
N ILE A 127 14.91 -20.01 -16.81
CA ILE A 127 14.91 -19.45 -18.17
C ILE A 127 15.97 -20.14 -19.01
N ALA A 128 17.24 -20.10 -18.60
CA ALA A 128 18.37 -20.69 -19.32
C ALA A 128 18.27 -22.21 -19.59
N LYS A 129 17.46 -22.94 -18.83
CA LYS A 129 17.25 -24.39 -19.03
C LYS A 129 16.07 -24.71 -19.94
N SER A 130 15.17 -23.75 -20.09
CA SER A 130 13.95 -23.92 -20.87
C SER A 130 14.11 -23.36 -22.27
N ASP A 131 15.18 -22.60 -22.50
CA ASP A 131 15.56 -22.15 -23.82
C ASP A 131 16.10 -23.32 -24.65
N ASP A 132 15.32 -23.71 -25.65
CA ASP A 132 15.69 -24.68 -26.67
C ASP A 132 16.27 -23.97 -27.93
N GLY A 133 16.40 -22.64 -27.87
CA GLY A 133 16.94 -21.77 -28.91
C GLY A 133 18.45 -21.89 -29.07
N ALA A 134 18.97 -21.26 -30.13
CA ALA A 134 20.41 -21.22 -30.43
C ALA A 134 21.16 -20.09 -29.70
N ASN A 135 20.45 -19.28 -28.91
CA ASN A 135 20.99 -18.12 -28.21
C ASN A 135 21.81 -18.52 -26.99
N ASP A 136 22.66 -17.61 -26.50
CA ASP A 136 23.34 -17.83 -25.23
C ASP A 136 22.32 -17.74 -24.09
N ALA A 137 22.39 -18.65 -23.13
CA ALA A 137 21.58 -18.65 -21.91
C ALA A 137 21.59 -17.29 -21.17
N ALA A 138 22.67 -16.51 -21.29
CA ALA A 138 22.75 -15.17 -20.72
C ALA A 138 21.90 -14.13 -21.47
N GLU A 139 21.86 -14.23 -22.81
CA GLU A 139 21.08 -13.36 -23.70
C GLU A 139 19.58 -13.58 -23.45
N GLU A 140 19.14 -14.84 -23.40
CA GLU A 140 17.74 -15.18 -23.15
C GLU A 140 17.22 -14.65 -21.80
N VAL A 141 18.04 -14.72 -20.76
CA VAL A 141 17.70 -14.17 -19.45
C VAL A 141 17.52 -12.65 -19.53
N GLU A 142 18.33 -11.95 -20.33
CA GLU A 142 18.21 -10.52 -20.55
C GLU A 142 16.97 -10.15 -21.38
N GLU A 143 16.62 -10.96 -22.38
CA GLU A 143 15.42 -10.79 -23.21
C GLU A 143 14.14 -10.97 -22.39
N VAL A 144 14.03 -12.05 -21.59
CA VAL A 144 12.92 -12.22 -20.64
C VAL A 144 12.85 -11.06 -19.65
N GLY A 145 14.00 -10.59 -19.14
CA GLY A 145 14.06 -9.42 -18.27
C GLY A 145 13.53 -8.15 -18.95
N THR A 146 13.82 -7.97 -20.23
CA THR A 146 13.34 -6.83 -21.03
C THR A 146 11.82 -6.88 -21.20
N VAL A 147 11.26 -8.04 -21.54
CA VAL A 147 9.81 -8.23 -21.66
C VAL A 147 9.11 -7.92 -20.34
N LEU A 148 9.64 -8.42 -19.22
CA LEU A 148 9.07 -8.15 -17.89
C LEU A 148 9.20 -6.69 -17.48
N LEU A 149 10.27 -5.99 -17.86
CA LEU A 149 10.42 -4.57 -17.58
C LEU A 149 9.29 -3.77 -18.26
N PHE A 150 9.03 -4.02 -19.54
CA PHE A 150 7.95 -3.36 -20.28
C PHE A 150 6.57 -3.64 -19.69
N ASN A 151 6.39 -4.79 -19.04
CA ASN A 151 5.13 -5.20 -18.43
C ASN A 151 5.10 -5.05 -16.90
N HIS A 152 6.12 -4.46 -16.27
CA HIS A 152 6.29 -4.50 -14.81
C HIS A 152 5.16 -3.78 -14.05
N GLN A 153 4.64 -2.70 -14.61
CA GLN A 153 3.49 -1.99 -14.02
C GLN A 153 2.26 -2.90 -14.01
N LEU A 154 1.96 -3.58 -15.13
CA LEU A 154 0.84 -4.52 -15.22
C LEU A 154 1.05 -5.73 -14.28
N CYS A 155 2.27 -6.27 -14.19
CA CYS A 155 2.63 -7.30 -13.20
C CYS A 155 2.30 -6.86 -11.77
N THR A 156 2.71 -5.64 -11.42
CA THR A 156 2.49 -5.06 -10.10
C THR A 156 1.01 -4.85 -9.82
N LEU A 157 0.26 -4.34 -10.79
CA LEU A 157 -1.18 -4.12 -10.67
C LEU A 157 -1.95 -5.44 -10.52
N ALA A 158 -1.61 -6.45 -11.32
CA ALA A 158 -2.15 -7.79 -11.20
C ALA A 158 -1.85 -8.37 -9.80
N TYR A 159 -0.59 -8.26 -9.34
CA TYR A 159 -0.21 -8.66 -7.99
C TYR A 159 -1.07 -7.98 -6.93
N LEU A 160 -1.18 -6.65 -6.94
CA LEU A 160 -1.96 -5.90 -5.95
C LEU A 160 -3.46 -6.23 -6.03
N TRP A 161 -3.98 -6.50 -7.23
CA TRP A 161 -5.38 -6.83 -7.44
C TRP A 161 -5.77 -8.22 -6.94
N PHE A 162 -4.88 -9.20 -7.08
CA PHE A 162 -5.12 -10.58 -6.66
C PHE A 162 -4.51 -10.92 -5.30
N ALA A 163 -3.71 -10.02 -4.73
CA ALA A 163 -3.22 -10.17 -3.36
C ALA A 163 -4.38 -10.10 -2.37
N ASP A 164 -4.29 -10.94 -1.34
CA ASP A 164 -5.18 -10.89 -0.20
C ASP A 164 -4.36 -10.69 1.07
N ALA A 165 -4.97 -10.02 2.04
CA ALA A 165 -4.32 -9.72 3.29
C ALA A 165 -4.70 -10.74 4.35
N VAL A 166 -3.72 -11.50 4.82
CA VAL A 166 -3.95 -12.65 5.68
C VAL A 166 -3.00 -12.63 6.86
N TYR A 167 -3.57 -12.90 8.04
CA TYR A 167 -2.78 -13.11 9.25
C TYR A 167 -1.98 -14.40 9.10
N SER A 168 -0.68 -14.32 9.25
CA SER A 168 0.15 -15.47 9.51
C SER A 168 -0.23 -16.10 10.86
N SER A 169 0.15 -17.36 11.06
CA SER A 169 0.07 -18.02 12.37
C SER A 169 0.86 -17.29 13.46
N SER A 170 1.86 -16.47 13.11
CA SER A 170 2.59 -15.60 14.03
C SER A 170 1.85 -14.30 14.39
N GLY A 171 0.65 -14.07 13.83
CA GLY A 171 -0.15 -12.86 14.04
C GLY A 171 0.28 -11.68 13.17
N ASP A 172 1.24 -11.89 12.28
CA ASP A 172 1.74 -10.88 11.38
C ASP A 172 0.91 -10.82 10.11
N LEU A 173 0.62 -9.61 9.63
CA LEU A 173 -0.23 -9.45 8.48
C LEU A 173 0.62 -9.39 7.22
N ASN A 174 0.57 -10.45 6.41
CA ASN A 174 1.22 -10.48 5.11
C ASN A 174 0.18 -10.25 4.03
N ILE A 175 0.48 -9.33 3.12
CA ILE A 175 -0.29 -9.16 1.90
C ILE A 175 0.44 -9.91 0.79
N GLY A 176 -0.23 -10.89 0.21
CA GLY A 176 0.35 -11.73 -0.84
C GLY A 176 -0.70 -12.54 -1.57
N VAL A 177 -0.30 -13.16 -2.67
CA VAL A 177 -1.19 -13.92 -3.54
C VAL A 177 -1.24 -15.37 -3.06
N LYS A 178 -2.40 -15.80 -2.55
CA LYS A 178 -2.63 -17.18 -2.11
C LYS A 178 -2.95 -18.11 -3.28
N LEU A 179 -2.55 -19.38 -3.16
CA LEU A 179 -2.78 -20.39 -4.20
C LEU A 179 -4.27 -20.55 -4.57
N ASN A 180 -5.10 -20.91 -3.59
CA ASN A 180 -6.51 -21.28 -3.83
C ASN A 180 -7.46 -20.08 -3.93
N GLN A 181 -6.95 -18.86 -3.85
CA GLN A 181 -7.76 -17.64 -3.89
C GLN A 181 -7.20 -16.72 -4.97
N GLY A 182 -6.14 -15.96 -4.66
CA GLY A 182 -5.58 -14.96 -5.57
C GLY A 182 -5.00 -15.55 -6.85
N TRP A 183 -4.12 -16.56 -6.74
CA TRP A 183 -3.42 -17.13 -7.90
C TRP A 183 -4.39 -17.87 -8.82
N LYS A 184 -5.24 -18.74 -8.26
CA LYS A 184 -6.28 -19.41 -9.05
C LYS A 184 -7.22 -18.41 -9.72
N ALA A 185 -7.69 -17.39 -9.00
CA ALA A 185 -8.55 -16.36 -9.59
C ALA A 185 -7.85 -15.60 -10.73
N PHE A 186 -6.56 -15.27 -10.58
CA PHE A 186 -5.75 -14.65 -11.63
C PHE A 186 -5.69 -15.53 -12.88
N ILE A 187 -5.36 -16.81 -12.71
CA ILE A 187 -5.24 -17.77 -13.82
C ILE A 187 -6.58 -17.96 -14.56
N ASP A 188 -7.66 -18.17 -13.80
CA ASP A 188 -9.00 -18.38 -14.34
C ASP A 188 -9.50 -17.12 -15.06
N GLU A 189 -9.26 -15.93 -14.48
CA GLU A 189 -9.66 -14.65 -15.05
C GLU A 189 -8.89 -14.29 -16.31
N CYS A 190 -7.59 -14.63 -16.36
CA CYS A 190 -6.74 -14.42 -17.54
C CYS A 190 -6.85 -15.55 -18.57
N LYS A 191 -7.65 -16.59 -18.31
CA LYS A 191 -7.90 -17.71 -19.23
C LYS A 191 -6.62 -18.39 -19.73
N ILE A 192 -5.60 -18.48 -18.88
CA ILE A 192 -4.27 -18.96 -19.29
C ILE A 192 -4.29 -20.43 -19.75
N TRP A 193 -5.17 -21.24 -19.17
CA TRP A 193 -5.29 -22.67 -19.46
C TRP A 193 -6.62 -23.07 -20.13
N GLU A 194 -7.30 -22.15 -20.83
CA GLU A 194 -8.64 -22.40 -21.40
C GLU A 194 -8.69 -23.61 -22.37
N HIS A 195 -7.55 -24.00 -22.94
CA HIS A 195 -7.44 -25.15 -23.86
C HIS A 195 -7.04 -26.47 -23.18
N MET A 196 -6.70 -26.46 -21.89
CA MET A 196 -6.33 -27.66 -21.15
C MET A 196 -7.53 -28.28 -20.43
N SER A 197 -7.45 -29.58 -20.13
CA SER A 197 -8.44 -30.20 -19.26
C SER A 197 -8.39 -29.55 -17.88
N GLU A 198 -9.54 -29.43 -17.20
CA GLU A 198 -9.63 -28.81 -15.87
C GLU A 198 -8.65 -29.45 -14.87
N LYS A 199 -8.48 -30.78 -14.95
CA LYS A 199 -7.57 -31.54 -14.10
C LYS A 199 -6.11 -31.18 -14.35
N ASP A 200 -5.71 -31.07 -15.62
CA ASP A 200 -4.31 -30.76 -15.98
C ASP A 200 -3.98 -29.30 -15.65
N ALA A 201 -4.92 -28.38 -15.89
CA ALA A 201 -4.79 -26.98 -15.51
C ALA A 201 -4.65 -26.82 -13.98
N ALA A 202 -5.49 -27.50 -13.20
CA ALA A 202 -5.40 -27.49 -11.74
C ALA A 202 -4.05 -28.05 -11.24
N CYS A 203 -3.59 -29.16 -11.83
CA CYS A 203 -2.30 -29.76 -11.50
C CYS A 203 -1.13 -28.81 -11.80
N ALA A 204 -1.09 -28.25 -13.01
CA ALA A 204 -0.06 -27.28 -13.42
C ALA A 204 -0.03 -26.06 -12.48
N ASN A 205 -1.20 -25.49 -12.17
CA ASN A 205 -1.32 -24.34 -11.28
C ASN A 205 -0.77 -24.62 -9.88
N SER A 206 -1.17 -25.73 -9.27
CA SER A 206 -0.69 -26.11 -7.94
C SER A 206 0.81 -26.39 -7.93
N LEU A 207 1.33 -27.07 -8.96
CA LEU A 207 2.76 -27.38 -9.08
C LEU A 207 3.60 -26.12 -9.23
N ILE A 208 3.19 -25.18 -10.09
CA ILE A 208 3.90 -23.91 -10.29
C ILE A 208 4.01 -23.18 -8.96
N PHE A 209 2.89 -22.94 -8.27
CA PHE A 209 2.87 -22.22 -6.99
C PHE A 209 3.76 -22.89 -5.93
N MET A 210 3.63 -24.21 -5.77
CA MET A 210 4.42 -24.95 -4.78
C MET A 210 5.91 -24.93 -5.09
N GLN A 211 6.28 -24.96 -6.37
CA GLN A 211 7.69 -24.92 -6.78
C GLN A 211 8.29 -23.53 -6.54
N VAL A 212 7.53 -22.44 -6.71
CA VAL A 212 7.99 -21.08 -6.34
C VAL A 212 8.20 -20.98 -4.83
N ASP A 213 7.21 -21.34 -4.01
CA ASP A 213 7.32 -21.34 -2.53
C ASP A 213 8.50 -22.20 -2.03
N ARG A 214 8.81 -23.31 -2.73
CA ARG A 214 9.98 -24.15 -2.40
C ARG A 214 11.30 -23.52 -2.80
N ALA A 215 11.36 -22.89 -3.98
CA ALA A 215 12.57 -22.23 -4.48
C ALA A 215 13.01 -21.11 -3.52
N ASP A 216 12.05 -20.30 -3.05
CA ASP A 216 12.29 -19.25 -2.06
C ASP A 216 12.93 -19.78 -0.77
N ARG A 217 12.28 -20.74 -0.11
CA ARG A 217 12.79 -21.32 1.14
C ARG A 217 14.18 -21.96 1.00
N SER A 218 14.44 -22.62 -0.14
CA SER A 218 15.74 -23.24 -0.39
C SER A 218 16.85 -22.22 -0.62
N THR A 219 16.53 -21.13 -1.32
CA THR A 219 17.46 -20.04 -1.63
C THR A 219 17.77 -19.24 -0.37
N ILE A 220 16.74 -18.91 0.40
CA ILE A 220 16.84 -18.30 1.73
C ILE A 220 17.77 -19.10 2.65
N ALA A 221 17.60 -20.43 2.70
CA ALA A 221 18.45 -21.30 3.49
C ALA A 221 19.91 -21.33 2.98
N ALA A 222 20.11 -21.30 1.66
CA ALA A 222 21.44 -21.38 1.03
C ALA A 222 22.24 -20.07 1.12
N ILE A 223 21.58 -18.91 1.06
CA ILE A 223 22.24 -17.59 1.13
C ILE A 223 22.53 -17.19 2.59
N GLY A 224 22.00 -17.93 3.57
CA GLY A 224 22.14 -17.58 4.99
C GLY A 224 21.39 -16.29 5.37
N MET A 225 20.58 -15.74 4.45
CA MET A 225 19.60 -14.70 4.75
C MET A 225 18.45 -15.36 5.48
N GLN A 226 18.58 -15.57 6.80
CA GLN A 226 17.41 -15.81 7.63
C GLN A 226 16.42 -14.67 7.33
N PRO A 227 15.20 -14.94 6.85
CA PRO A 227 14.18 -13.92 6.87
C PRO A 227 14.02 -13.63 8.35
N LYS A 228 14.28 -12.40 8.78
CA LYS A 228 14.16 -11.98 10.20
C LYS A 228 12.71 -12.06 10.71
N TYR A 229 11.86 -12.79 10.01
CA TYR A 229 10.42 -12.84 10.11
C TYR A 229 9.87 -14.27 10.06
N GLN A 230 10.66 -15.25 10.51
CA GLN A 230 10.10 -16.51 10.97
C GLN A 230 10.16 -16.53 12.49
N GLY A 231 8.98 -16.44 13.10
CA GLY A 231 8.76 -16.66 14.52
C GLY A 231 9.46 -17.94 14.97
N ARG A 232 10.12 -17.83 16.11
CA ARG A 232 11.00 -18.82 16.70
C ARG A 232 10.19 -20.02 17.22
N ASP A 233 9.97 -21.03 16.38
CA ASP A 233 9.43 -22.31 16.85
C ASP A 233 10.53 -23.13 17.55
N SER A 234 10.61 -22.95 18.87
CA SER A 234 11.40 -23.82 19.74
C SER A 234 10.56 -25.01 20.22
N HIS A 235 10.51 -26.08 19.41
CA HIS A 235 10.23 -27.42 19.93
C HIS A 235 11.28 -28.42 19.43
N ARG A 236 12.34 -28.53 20.23
CA ARG A 236 13.35 -29.58 20.11
C ARG A 236 12.94 -30.74 21.00
N THR A 237 12.20 -31.71 20.45
CA THR A 237 12.10 -33.05 21.05
C THR A 237 13.24 -33.90 20.52
N VAL A 238 14.24 -34.10 21.37
CA VAL A 238 15.31 -35.08 21.19
C VAL A 238 14.72 -36.45 21.49
N GLY A 239 14.64 -37.31 20.49
CA GLY A 239 14.35 -38.74 20.64
C GLY A 239 15.34 -39.55 19.82
N GLN A 240 16.36 -40.09 20.50
CA GLN A 240 17.27 -41.11 19.97
C GLN A 240 16.59 -42.48 20.01
N ALA A 241 16.64 -43.21 18.90
CA ALA A 241 16.66 -44.68 18.76
C ALA A 241 16.80 -44.94 17.25
N GLY A 242 17.56 -45.87 16.71
CA GLY A 242 18.13 -47.13 17.16
C GLY A 242 18.30 -47.98 15.88
N GLN A 243 19.32 -48.83 15.83
CA GLN A 243 19.91 -49.39 14.62
C GLN A 243 19.18 -50.63 14.02
N HIS A 244 19.61 -50.99 12.80
CA HIS A 244 19.74 -52.33 12.19
C HIS A 244 18.51 -53.16 11.74
N THR A 245 18.57 -53.60 10.47
CA THR A 245 18.54 -55.01 9.96
C THR A 245 18.61 -54.94 8.41
N LYS A 246 19.70 -55.34 7.73
CA LYS A 246 20.07 -56.67 7.23
C LYS A 246 18.90 -57.46 6.62
N ALA A 247 18.94 -57.71 5.31
CA ALA A 247 18.19 -58.79 4.67
C ALA A 247 19.03 -59.42 3.56
N GLU A 248 19.11 -60.75 3.64
CA GLU A 248 19.93 -61.67 2.89
C GLU A 248 19.27 -62.15 1.61
N VAL A 249 20.12 -62.67 0.72
CA VAL A 249 19.87 -63.40 -0.51
C VAL A 249 19.12 -64.72 -0.24
N LEU A 250 18.09 -65.01 -1.03
CA LEU A 250 17.62 -66.37 -1.29
C LEU A 250 17.24 -66.51 -2.77
N THR A 251 17.81 -67.54 -3.39
CA THR A 251 17.60 -68.03 -4.76
C THR A 251 16.60 -69.19 -4.80
N ALA A 252 16.14 -69.51 -6.03
CA ALA A 252 15.28 -70.63 -6.50
C ALA A 252 13.83 -70.18 -6.79
N GLU A 253 13.18 -70.46 -7.93
CA GLU A 253 13.35 -71.47 -8.97
C GLU A 253 12.51 -71.10 -10.22
N GLY A 254 12.99 -71.49 -11.41
CA GLY A 254 12.24 -71.78 -12.64
C GLY A 254 11.03 -70.94 -13.07
N LEU A 255 11.26 -69.87 -13.84
CA LEU A 255 10.29 -69.28 -14.77
C LEU A 255 10.98 -69.04 -16.12
N THR A 256 10.29 -69.35 -17.22
CA THR A 256 10.86 -69.22 -18.56
C THR A 256 11.01 -67.73 -18.93
N ALA A 257 12.10 -67.38 -19.60
CA ALA A 257 12.49 -65.98 -19.86
C ALA A 257 11.42 -65.12 -20.56
N ALA A 258 10.47 -65.75 -21.26
CA ALA A 258 9.40 -65.03 -21.96
C ALA A 258 8.21 -64.63 -21.05
N GLU A 259 7.95 -65.38 -19.97
CA GLU A 259 6.87 -65.06 -19.02
C GLU A 259 7.32 -64.01 -18.00
N ALA A 260 8.60 -64.05 -17.60
CA ALA A 260 9.20 -63.06 -16.72
C ALA A 260 9.22 -61.65 -17.33
N ASP A 261 9.49 -61.50 -18.63
CA ASP A 261 9.55 -60.18 -19.28
C ASP A 261 8.17 -59.52 -19.45
N MET A 262 7.11 -60.30 -19.65
CA MET A 262 5.75 -59.77 -19.79
C MET A 262 5.14 -59.39 -18.43
N GLU A 263 5.40 -60.19 -17.39
CA GLU A 263 4.94 -59.92 -16.02
C GLU A 263 5.71 -58.76 -15.38
N LEU A 264 7.02 -58.62 -15.68
CA LEU A 264 7.84 -57.48 -15.25
C LEU A 264 7.41 -56.16 -15.93
N ALA A 265 6.97 -56.19 -17.19
CA ALA A 265 6.44 -55.02 -17.89
C ALA A 265 5.08 -54.58 -17.32
N ALA A 266 4.18 -55.53 -17.02
CA ALA A 266 2.89 -55.25 -16.38
C ALA A 266 3.08 -54.73 -14.94
N HIS A 267 3.93 -55.38 -14.13
CA HIS A 267 4.28 -54.91 -12.80
C HIS A 267 4.99 -53.54 -12.83
N SER A 268 5.82 -53.24 -13.84
CA SER A 268 6.47 -51.93 -13.96
C SER A 268 5.46 -50.81 -14.29
N SER A 269 4.45 -51.11 -15.12
CA SER A 269 3.36 -50.19 -15.44
C SER A 269 2.50 -49.91 -14.21
N ASP A 270 2.07 -50.95 -13.49
CA ASP A 270 1.23 -50.82 -12.31
C ASP A 270 1.99 -50.19 -11.14
N LEU A 271 3.28 -50.49 -10.99
CA LEU A 271 4.13 -49.85 -9.99
C LEU A 271 4.36 -48.37 -10.32
N ARG A 272 4.53 -48.00 -11.60
CA ARG A 272 4.61 -46.57 -12.01
C ARG A 272 3.30 -45.85 -11.76
N SER A 273 2.16 -46.46 -12.12
CA SER A 273 0.82 -45.91 -11.88
C SER A 273 0.54 -45.72 -10.39
N ALA A 274 0.84 -46.74 -9.57
CA ALA A 274 0.71 -46.68 -8.12
C ALA A 274 1.67 -45.68 -7.46
N THR A 275 2.90 -45.56 -7.98
CA THR A 275 3.88 -44.57 -7.50
C THR A 275 3.43 -43.15 -7.86
N GLN A 276 2.86 -42.94 -9.04
CA GLN A 276 2.34 -41.65 -9.49
C GLN A 276 1.06 -41.26 -8.74
N ALA A 277 0.18 -42.22 -8.44
CA ALA A 277 -0.97 -42.02 -7.57
C ALA A 277 -0.57 -41.75 -6.11
N ALA A 278 0.46 -42.43 -5.60
CA ALA A 278 1.00 -42.19 -4.26
C ALA A 278 1.69 -40.80 -4.16
N LEU A 279 2.39 -40.37 -5.22
CA LEU A 279 2.91 -39.00 -5.35
C LEU A 279 1.78 -37.98 -5.35
N GLN A 280 0.71 -38.19 -6.12
CA GLN A 280 -0.46 -37.30 -6.12
C GLN A 280 -1.15 -37.25 -4.75
N VAL A 281 -1.28 -38.38 -4.04
CA VAL A 281 -1.87 -38.42 -2.70
C VAL A 281 -0.96 -37.77 -1.66
N ALA A 282 0.37 -37.95 -1.77
CA ALA A 282 1.34 -37.29 -0.90
C ALA A 282 1.37 -35.77 -1.15
N GLU A 283 1.32 -35.33 -2.40
CA GLU A 283 1.20 -33.93 -2.81
C GLU A 283 -0.12 -33.34 -2.32
N SER A 284 -1.24 -34.05 -2.45
CA SER A 284 -2.55 -33.61 -1.94
C SER A 284 -2.55 -33.44 -0.41
N LYS A 285 -1.92 -34.37 0.32
CA LYS A 285 -1.74 -34.26 1.78
C LYS A 285 -0.78 -33.13 2.17
N GLN A 286 0.22 -32.85 1.35
CA GLN A 286 1.16 -31.75 1.55
C GLN A 286 0.53 -30.39 1.23
N MET A 287 -0.34 -30.32 0.21
CA MET A 287 -1.16 -29.15 -0.12
C MET A 287 -2.11 -28.77 1.01
N ALA A 288 -2.77 -29.77 1.64
CA ALA A 288 -3.64 -29.53 2.79
C ALA A 288 -2.91 -28.98 4.03
N LYS A 289 -1.60 -29.23 4.15
CA LYS A 289 -0.76 -28.78 5.27
C LYS A 289 0.00 -27.48 5.00
N LYS A 290 -0.01 -26.99 3.75
CA LYS A 290 0.70 -25.78 3.27
C LYS A 290 -0.22 -24.65 2.80
N SER A 291 -1.50 -24.69 3.14
CA SER A 291 -2.53 -23.74 2.68
C SER A 291 -2.28 -22.26 2.99
N ASP A 292 -1.25 -21.95 3.79
CA ASP A 292 -0.86 -20.59 4.18
C ASP A 292 0.30 -20.02 3.37
N SER A 293 0.85 -20.74 2.37
CA SER A 293 1.86 -20.13 1.49
C SER A 293 1.23 -19.04 0.61
N GLN A 294 1.93 -17.92 0.53
CA GLN A 294 1.58 -16.74 -0.25
C GLN A 294 2.75 -16.37 -1.12
N LEU A 295 2.50 -15.96 -2.36
CA LEU A 295 3.51 -15.34 -3.20
C LEU A 295 3.59 -13.85 -2.85
N ASN A 296 4.79 -13.38 -2.53
CA ASN A 296 5.10 -11.96 -2.59
C ASN A 296 5.19 -11.49 -4.05
N ARG A 297 5.41 -10.19 -4.28
CA ARG A 297 5.46 -9.60 -5.62
C ARG A 297 6.51 -10.25 -6.54
N VAL A 298 7.70 -10.54 -6.01
CA VAL A 298 8.81 -11.14 -6.77
C VAL A 298 8.50 -12.60 -7.10
N GLU A 299 7.96 -13.34 -6.15
CA GLU A 299 7.51 -14.72 -6.35
C GLU A 299 6.36 -14.81 -7.35
N PHE A 300 5.43 -13.85 -7.33
CA PHE A 300 4.38 -13.74 -8.33
C PHE A 300 4.97 -13.53 -9.74
N MET A 301 5.95 -12.62 -9.88
CA MET A 301 6.66 -12.42 -11.15
C MET A 301 7.40 -13.68 -11.62
N TYR A 302 8.05 -14.40 -10.70
CA TYR A 302 8.67 -15.70 -11.00
C TYR A 302 7.62 -16.71 -11.49
N ALA A 303 6.45 -16.76 -10.83
CA ALA A 303 5.35 -17.65 -11.19
C ALA A 303 4.80 -17.34 -12.59
N LEU A 304 4.76 -16.07 -13.01
CA LEU A 304 4.37 -15.68 -14.37
C LEU A 304 5.33 -16.25 -15.42
N VAL A 305 6.64 -16.05 -15.25
CA VAL A 305 7.65 -16.59 -16.18
C VAL A 305 7.53 -18.10 -16.28
N LYS A 306 7.39 -18.77 -15.14
CA LYS A 306 7.21 -20.20 -15.11
C LYS A 306 5.93 -20.66 -15.81
N THR A 307 4.84 -19.93 -15.61
CA THR A 307 3.57 -20.20 -16.27
C THR A 307 3.69 -20.08 -17.78
N ALA A 308 4.38 -19.05 -18.29
CA ALA A 308 4.66 -18.89 -19.71
C ALA A 308 5.45 -20.08 -20.28
N ILE A 309 6.54 -20.48 -19.61
CA ILE A 309 7.38 -21.61 -20.03
C ILE A 309 6.58 -22.93 -20.04
N GLU A 310 5.84 -23.23 -18.97
CA GLU A 310 5.04 -24.45 -18.88
C GLU A 310 3.93 -24.47 -19.94
N ARG A 311 3.33 -23.30 -20.25
CA ARG A 311 2.22 -23.17 -21.19
C ARG A 311 2.65 -23.25 -22.64
N PHE A 312 3.71 -22.56 -23.02
CA PHE A 312 4.08 -22.36 -24.42
C PHE A 312 5.34 -23.12 -24.84
N VAL A 313 6.36 -23.15 -23.97
CA VAL A 313 7.65 -23.77 -24.32
C VAL A 313 7.58 -25.29 -24.17
N LYS A 314 7.12 -25.80 -23.02
CA LYS A 314 7.05 -27.25 -22.80
C LYS A 314 6.03 -27.98 -23.66
N THR A 315 4.99 -27.27 -24.08
CA THR A 315 4.00 -27.77 -25.04
C THR A 315 4.52 -27.72 -26.48
N LYS A 316 5.70 -27.14 -26.70
CA LYS A 316 6.36 -26.92 -28.00
C LYS A 316 5.56 -26.01 -28.93
N GLU A 317 4.72 -25.14 -28.36
CA GLU A 317 4.03 -24.09 -29.11
C GLU A 317 5.03 -23.00 -29.52
N LEU A 318 5.93 -22.66 -28.60
CA LEU A 318 7.05 -21.74 -28.79
C LEU A 318 8.36 -22.43 -28.38
N VAL A 319 9.48 -21.94 -28.88
CA VAL A 319 10.84 -22.43 -28.54
C VAL A 319 11.54 -21.48 -27.57
N ASP A 320 11.24 -20.19 -27.70
CA ASP A 320 11.87 -19.08 -26.99
C ASP A 320 11.09 -18.70 -25.73
N ALA A 321 11.79 -18.49 -24.61
CA ALA A 321 11.13 -18.19 -23.34
C ALA A 321 10.71 -16.72 -23.25
N SER A 322 11.44 -15.80 -23.87
CA SER A 322 11.09 -14.38 -23.96
C SER A 322 9.80 -14.18 -24.77
N GLU A 323 9.67 -14.86 -25.91
CA GLU A 323 8.46 -14.88 -26.74
C GLU A 323 7.28 -15.50 -25.97
N ALA A 324 7.52 -16.58 -25.22
CA ALA A 324 6.49 -17.19 -24.38
C ALA A 324 5.98 -16.24 -23.29
N VAL A 325 6.87 -15.49 -22.64
CA VAL A 325 6.49 -14.49 -21.64
C VAL A 325 5.73 -13.35 -22.30
N GLU A 326 6.21 -12.85 -23.44
CA GLU A 326 5.52 -11.80 -24.20
C GLU A 326 4.12 -12.23 -24.62
N ARG A 327 3.97 -13.45 -25.15
CA ARG A 327 2.68 -14.03 -25.53
C ARG A 327 1.73 -14.15 -24.35
N LEU A 328 2.22 -14.55 -23.16
CA LEU A 328 1.42 -14.59 -21.95
C LEU A 328 0.82 -13.21 -21.62
N PHE A 329 1.60 -12.13 -21.76
CA PHE A 329 1.09 -10.78 -21.52
C PHE A 329 0.09 -10.33 -22.59
N ILE A 330 0.48 -10.42 -23.86
CA ILE A 330 -0.31 -9.89 -24.98
C ILE A 330 -1.65 -10.63 -25.15
N ASP A 331 -1.65 -11.96 -25.01
CA ASP A 331 -2.84 -12.76 -25.31
C ASP A 331 -3.75 -12.98 -24.12
N HIS A 332 -3.19 -13.05 -22.92
CA HIS A 332 -3.94 -13.48 -21.73
C HIS A 332 -4.10 -12.38 -20.70
N ILE A 333 -3.00 -11.79 -20.23
CA ILE A 333 -3.04 -10.87 -19.09
C ILE A 333 -3.60 -9.51 -19.51
N GLN A 334 -3.01 -8.87 -20.51
CA GLN A 334 -3.41 -7.53 -20.94
C GLN A 334 -4.88 -7.47 -21.40
N PRO A 335 -5.38 -8.41 -22.24
CA PRO A 335 -6.78 -8.41 -22.64
C PRO A 335 -7.74 -8.59 -21.46
N SER A 336 -7.36 -9.35 -20.45
CA SER A 336 -8.23 -9.67 -19.32
C SER A 336 -8.29 -8.56 -18.27
N LEU A 337 -7.20 -7.79 -18.13
CA LEU A 337 -7.04 -6.79 -17.07
C LEU A 337 -7.16 -5.33 -17.55
N GLU A 338 -6.78 -5.04 -18.80
CA GLU A 338 -6.85 -3.68 -19.36
C GLU A 338 -8.10 -3.44 -20.20
N GLN A 339 -8.67 -4.47 -20.85
CA GLN A 339 -9.84 -4.22 -21.68
C GLN A 339 -11.04 -3.79 -20.83
N PRO A 340 -11.75 -2.72 -21.23
CA PRO A 340 -12.97 -2.34 -20.57
C PRO A 340 -14.00 -3.47 -20.67
N ARG A 341 -14.73 -3.73 -19.58
CA ARG A 341 -15.90 -4.61 -19.64
C ARG A 341 -16.90 -4.05 -20.66
N ARG A 342 -17.60 -4.94 -21.40
CA ARG A 342 -18.61 -4.56 -22.40
C ARG A 342 -19.49 -3.41 -21.87
N GLY A 343 -19.49 -2.29 -22.58
CA GLY A 343 -20.26 -1.09 -22.23
C GLY A 343 -19.57 -0.08 -21.31
N ARG A 344 -18.27 -0.25 -21.00
CA ARG A 344 -17.52 0.69 -20.15
C ARG A 344 -16.32 1.30 -20.87
N LYS A 345 -15.86 2.44 -20.33
CA LYS A 345 -14.68 3.16 -20.85
C LYS A 345 -13.40 2.88 -20.05
N GLN A 346 -13.49 2.42 -18.81
CA GLN A 346 -12.33 2.22 -17.92
C GLN A 346 -11.78 0.79 -17.97
N PRO A 347 -10.46 0.61 -17.78
CA PRO A 347 -9.84 -0.71 -17.65
C PRO A 347 -10.38 -1.44 -16.41
N ARG A 348 -10.31 -2.76 -16.43
CA ARG A 348 -10.80 -3.60 -15.33
C ARG A 348 -10.00 -3.37 -14.04
N ILE A 349 -8.69 -3.19 -14.17
CA ILE A 349 -7.84 -2.74 -13.06
C ILE A 349 -7.51 -1.25 -13.27
N PRO A 350 -8.03 -0.35 -12.42
CA PRO A 350 -7.75 1.07 -12.53
C PRO A 350 -6.30 1.37 -12.12
N LEU A 351 -5.63 2.27 -12.84
CA LEU A 351 -4.32 2.77 -12.42
C LEU A 351 -4.47 3.67 -11.18
N PRO A 352 -3.68 3.45 -10.11
CA PRO A 352 -3.70 4.30 -8.92
C PRO A 352 -3.57 5.79 -9.24
N ASP A 353 -2.69 6.15 -10.18
CA ASP A 353 -2.42 7.53 -10.58
C ASP A 353 -3.58 8.20 -11.30
N THR A 354 -4.35 7.46 -12.10
CA THR A 354 -5.56 8.00 -12.74
C THR A 354 -6.57 8.45 -11.68
N PHE A 355 -6.68 7.71 -10.57
CA PHE A 355 -7.51 8.12 -9.44
C PHE A 355 -6.93 9.33 -8.72
N ARG A 356 -5.62 9.35 -8.48
CA ARG A 356 -4.93 10.47 -7.81
C ARG A 356 -5.15 11.78 -8.57
N MET A 357 -4.89 11.80 -9.87
CA MET A 357 -5.09 12.96 -10.74
C MET A 357 -6.57 13.30 -10.94
N GLY A 358 -7.41 12.27 -11.14
CA GLY A 358 -8.82 12.44 -11.45
C GLY A 358 -9.71 12.81 -10.25
N VAL A 359 -9.25 12.55 -9.02
CA VAL A 359 -10.07 12.71 -7.81
C VAL A 359 -9.32 13.47 -6.69
N CYS A 360 -8.13 13.01 -6.31
CA CYS A 360 -7.43 13.53 -5.13
C CYS A 360 -6.83 14.93 -5.34
N TYR A 361 -6.15 15.13 -6.47
CA TYR A 361 -5.33 16.30 -6.76
C TYR A 361 -6.13 17.42 -7.44
N LYS A 362 -7.27 17.75 -6.82
CA LYS A 362 -8.17 18.83 -7.23
C LYS A 362 -8.26 19.87 -6.13
N ASP A 363 -8.37 21.15 -6.51
CA ASP A 363 -8.45 22.27 -5.56
C ASP A 363 -9.56 22.08 -4.52
N GLU A 364 -10.79 21.82 -4.96
CA GLU A 364 -11.94 21.59 -4.07
C GLU A 364 -11.70 20.43 -3.08
N MET A 365 -11.04 19.37 -3.54
CA MET A 365 -10.70 18.23 -2.71
C MET A 365 -9.64 18.59 -1.68
N SER A 366 -8.59 19.30 -2.09
CA SER A 366 -7.56 19.81 -1.19
C SER A 366 -8.12 20.74 -0.12
N LYS A 367 -9.01 21.68 -0.51
CA LYS A 367 -9.71 22.59 0.42
C LYS A 367 -10.54 21.81 1.42
N ARG A 368 -11.31 20.82 0.97
CA ARG A 368 -12.13 19.99 1.87
C ARG A 368 -11.29 19.16 2.85
N LEU A 369 -10.24 18.51 2.35
CA LEU A 369 -9.34 17.73 3.20
C LEU A 369 -8.58 18.62 4.19
N ALA A 370 -8.18 19.83 3.78
CA ALA A 370 -7.58 20.83 4.67
C ALA A 370 -8.53 21.22 5.81
N ALA A 371 -9.81 21.45 5.51
CA ALA A 371 -10.81 21.74 6.54
C ALA A 371 -11.02 20.57 7.52
N CYS A 372 -10.89 19.33 7.04
CA CYS A 372 -10.97 18.11 7.87
C CYS A 372 -9.63 17.71 8.53
N ALA A 373 -8.53 18.37 8.16
CA ALA A 373 -7.17 17.94 8.52
C ALA A 373 -6.93 17.86 10.04
N PRO A 374 -7.45 18.76 10.90
CA PRO A 374 -7.24 18.66 12.34
C PRO A 374 -7.68 17.31 12.92
N SER A 375 -8.90 16.86 12.61
CA SER A 375 -9.43 15.57 13.07
C SER A 375 -8.69 14.40 12.42
N LEU A 376 -8.43 14.46 11.11
CA LEU A 376 -7.70 13.41 10.39
C LEU A 376 -6.28 13.22 10.92
N ARG A 377 -5.59 14.30 11.29
CA ARG A 377 -4.24 14.23 11.89
C ARG A 377 -4.27 13.62 13.29
N VAL A 378 -5.28 13.92 14.10
CA VAL A 378 -5.44 13.28 15.42
C VAL A 378 -5.63 11.79 15.26
N ILE A 379 -6.49 11.36 14.33
CA ILE A 379 -6.71 9.94 13.99
C ILE A 379 -5.40 9.29 13.54
N PHE A 380 -4.75 9.86 12.53
CA PHE A 380 -3.50 9.32 11.98
C PHE A 380 -2.39 9.21 13.03
N ALA A 381 -2.20 10.25 13.85
CA ALA A 381 -1.20 10.24 14.91
C ALA A 381 -1.49 9.17 15.96
N GLY A 382 -2.76 8.97 16.34
CA GLY A 382 -3.15 7.91 17.26
C GLY A 382 -2.91 6.51 16.71
N LEU A 383 -3.31 6.25 15.46
CA LEU A 383 -3.06 4.97 14.79
C LEU A 383 -1.57 4.71 14.58
N SER A 384 -0.81 5.74 14.20
CA SER A 384 0.64 5.63 14.04
C SER A 384 1.33 5.25 15.34
N LYS A 385 0.94 5.89 16.45
CA LYS A 385 1.48 5.59 17.78
C LYS A 385 1.24 4.14 18.19
N LEU A 386 0.00 3.67 18.00
CA LEU A 386 -0.37 2.27 18.24
C LEU A 386 0.43 1.29 17.35
N THR A 387 0.75 1.69 16.11
CA THR A 387 1.62 0.89 15.22
C THR A 387 3.02 0.72 15.84
N TYR A 388 3.61 1.81 16.31
CA TYR A 388 4.92 1.79 16.96
C TYR A 388 4.95 0.95 18.23
N GLU A 389 3.89 1.00 19.03
CA GLU A 389 3.80 0.22 20.27
C GLU A 389 3.60 -1.26 20.03
N ALA A 390 2.78 -1.62 19.04
CA ALA A 390 2.61 -3.01 18.62
C ALA A 390 3.96 -3.60 18.18
N ALA A 391 4.71 -2.88 17.34
CA ALA A 391 6.04 -3.31 16.92
C ALA A 391 7.04 -3.40 18.09
N ARG A 392 7.04 -2.41 18.99
CA ARG A 392 7.89 -2.42 20.19
C ARG A 392 7.60 -3.64 21.08
N THR A 393 6.33 -3.96 21.29
CA THR A 393 5.89 -5.10 22.11
C THR A 393 6.27 -6.43 21.46
N ALA A 394 6.24 -6.50 20.13
CA ALA A 394 6.75 -7.62 19.35
C ALA A 394 8.28 -7.71 19.29
N GLY A 395 9.01 -6.76 19.89
CA GLY A 395 10.48 -6.68 19.81
C GLY A 395 11.01 -6.27 18.42
N VAL A 396 10.13 -5.79 17.55
CA VAL A 396 10.47 -5.31 16.20
C VAL A 396 10.95 -3.86 16.31
N LYS A 397 12.19 -3.60 15.89
CA LYS A 397 12.69 -2.24 15.76
C LYS A 397 12.13 -1.65 14.47
N LEU A 398 11.14 -0.78 14.58
CA LEU A 398 10.78 0.09 13.46
C LEU A 398 11.87 1.16 13.30
N PRO A 399 12.16 1.62 12.06
CA PRO A 399 12.99 2.79 11.84
C PRO A 399 12.39 3.95 12.59
N LYS A 400 13.28 4.88 12.94
CA LYS A 400 12.83 6.19 13.40
C LYS A 400 11.88 6.75 12.34
N PRO A 401 10.71 7.25 12.73
CA PRO A 401 9.80 7.90 11.78
C PRO A 401 10.61 8.89 10.94
N VAL A 402 10.40 8.84 9.63
CA VAL A 402 10.96 9.84 8.72
C VAL A 402 10.51 11.20 9.23
N ASP A 403 11.46 12.14 9.34
CA ASP A 403 11.27 13.47 9.92
C ASP A 403 10.37 14.31 8.98
N ASN A 404 9.07 14.03 8.99
CA ASN A 404 8.10 14.70 8.13
C ASN A 404 7.75 16.06 8.74
N ARG A 405 8.47 17.10 8.29
CA ARG A 405 8.24 18.48 8.71
C ARG A 405 7.18 19.12 7.82
N TRP A 406 6.18 19.75 8.42
CA TRP A 406 5.09 20.41 7.73
C TRP A 406 5.18 21.92 7.82
N ILE A 407 4.70 22.63 6.79
CA ILE A 407 4.48 24.08 6.81
C ILE A 407 2.97 24.31 6.96
N LEU A 408 2.51 24.67 8.15
CA LEU A 408 1.23 25.36 8.31
C LEU A 408 1.49 26.85 8.18
N ARG A 409 0.96 27.49 7.13
CA ARG A 409 0.86 28.95 7.04
C ARG A 409 -0.46 29.36 7.65
N GLU A 410 -0.49 29.63 8.94
CA GLU A 410 -1.57 30.42 9.55
C GLU A 410 -1.03 31.83 9.78
N GLN A 411 -1.72 32.84 9.25
CA GLN A 411 -1.47 34.26 9.58
C GLN A 411 0.01 34.70 9.44
N GLY A 412 0.66 34.32 8.34
CA GLY A 412 2.05 34.74 8.06
C GLY A 412 3.13 34.07 8.93
N THR A 413 2.79 33.19 9.87
CA THR A 413 3.77 32.41 10.63
C THR A 413 3.79 30.95 10.18
N VAL A 414 4.98 30.47 9.79
CA VAL A 414 5.21 29.06 9.47
C VAL A 414 5.36 28.30 10.77
N LYS A 415 4.33 27.54 11.16
CA LYS A 415 4.40 26.66 12.32
C LYS A 415 4.66 25.22 11.87
N TRP A 416 5.79 24.66 12.32
CA TRP A 416 6.17 23.29 12.05
C TRP A 416 5.42 22.35 12.98
N LEU A 417 4.41 21.63 12.47
CA LEU A 417 3.77 20.55 13.23
C LEU A 417 4.40 19.22 12.81
N LYS A 418 5.16 18.61 13.71
CA LYS A 418 5.77 17.30 13.49
C LYS A 418 4.69 16.21 13.60
N VAL A 419 4.32 15.60 12.49
CA VAL A 419 3.49 14.39 12.50
C VAL A 419 4.37 13.22 12.10
N ASP A 420 5.14 12.74 13.07
CA ASP A 420 5.91 11.51 12.96
C ASP A 420 4.95 10.32 13.04
N GLY A 421 4.87 9.51 12.00
CA GLY A 421 3.94 8.40 12.02
C GLY A 421 3.85 7.61 10.72
N GLN A 422 3.53 6.33 10.89
CA GLN A 422 3.22 5.40 9.82
C GLN A 422 2.08 4.50 10.31
N VAL A 423 1.06 4.30 9.47
CA VAL A 423 -0.07 3.42 9.82
C VAL A 423 0.09 2.10 9.07
N SER A 424 0.25 1.01 9.81
CA SER A 424 0.37 -0.33 9.22
C SER A 424 -0.99 -0.85 8.74
N PHE A 425 -0.98 -1.78 7.78
CA PHE A 425 -2.21 -2.42 7.31
C PHE A 425 -3.04 -3.09 8.43
N PRO A 426 -2.46 -3.83 9.40
CA PRO A 426 -3.26 -4.44 10.46
C PRO A 426 -4.02 -3.42 11.31
N LEU A 427 -3.41 -2.27 11.58
CA LEU A 427 -4.09 -1.20 12.31
C LEU A 427 -5.12 -0.47 11.47
N TRP A 428 -4.81 -0.19 10.19
CA TRP A 428 -5.78 0.35 9.25
C TRP A 428 -7.04 -0.52 9.18
N ARG A 429 -6.85 -1.83 9.02
CA ARG A 429 -7.95 -2.79 9.01
C ARG A 429 -8.76 -2.76 10.30
N ARG A 430 -8.12 -2.93 11.46
CA ARG A 430 -8.81 -2.92 12.77
C ARG A 430 -9.51 -1.60 13.04
N PHE A 431 -8.91 -0.49 12.59
CA PHE A 431 -9.52 0.83 12.68
C PHE A 431 -10.84 0.86 11.91
N LEU A 432 -10.85 0.36 10.67
CA LEU A 432 -12.08 0.30 9.87
C LEU A 432 -13.09 -0.73 10.39
N GLU A 433 -12.65 -1.90 10.88
CA GLU A 433 -13.53 -2.91 11.50
C GLU A 433 -14.17 -2.40 12.80
N GLY A 434 -13.44 -1.61 13.59
CA GLY A 434 -13.97 -0.97 14.79
C GLY A 434 -14.91 0.20 14.49
N LEU A 435 -14.82 0.79 13.29
CA LEU A 435 -15.69 1.87 12.86
C LEU A 435 -16.91 1.36 12.11
N PHE A 436 -16.78 0.43 11.18
CA PHE A 436 -17.82 0.03 10.25
C PHE A 436 -18.10 -1.46 10.39
N SER A 437 -19.37 -1.86 10.34
CA SER A 437 -19.72 -3.27 10.26
C SER A 437 -19.20 -3.87 8.95
N LEU A 438 -18.58 -5.06 9.03
CA LEU A 438 -18.06 -5.81 7.87
C LEU A 438 -19.10 -6.09 6.78
N SER A 439 -20.40 -5.97 7.08
CA SER A 439 -21.48 -6.06 6.08
C SER A 439 -21.46 -4.90 5.07
N THR A 440 -20.86 -3.76 5.41
CA THR A 440 -20.82 -2.56 4.56
C THR A 440 -19.55 -2.42 3.75
N LEU A 441 -18.47 -3.08 4.17
CA LEU A 441 -17.15 -2.95 3.56
C LEU A 441 -16.42 -4.29 3.57
N ASP A 442 -16.21 -4.85 2.39
CA ASP A 442 -15.47 -6.10 2.25
C ASP A 442 -13.96 -5.91 2.51
N LEU A 443 -13.29 -7.00 2.92
CA LEU A 443 -11.85 -6.99 3.21
C LEU A 443 -11.04 -6.58 1.98
N ARG A 444 -11.50 -6.96 0.78
CA ARG A 444 -10.85 -6.62 -0.49
C ARG A 444 -10.77 -5.11 -0.68
N SER A 445 -11.87 -4.38 -0.45
CA SER A 445 -11.93 -2.92 -0.55
C SER A 445 -11.05 -2.26 0.49
N ILE A 446 -11.00 -2.79 1.72
CA ILE A 446 -10.08 -2.31 2.78
C ILE A 446 -8.62 -2.44 2.32
N THR A 447 -8.26 -3.62 1.81
CA THR A 447 -6.92 -3.94 1.30
C THR A 447 -6.54 -3.04 0.13
N LEU A 448 -7.41 -2.90 -0.87
CA LEU A 448 -7.14 -2.07 -2.03
C LEU A 448 -7.07 -0.57 -1.68
N CYS A 449 -7.90 -0.06 -0.75
CA CYS A 449 -7.80 1.34 -0.29
C CYS A 449 -6.45 1.62 0.34
N PHE A 450 -5.87 0.64 1.03
CA PHE A 450 -4.55 0.74 1.61
C PHE A 450 -3.46 0.66 0.54
N GLN A 451 -3.42 -0.44 -0.22
CA GLN A 451 -2.34 -0.72 -1.16
C GLN A 451 -2.25 0.29 -2.30
N TYR A 452 -3.39 0.73 -2.85
CA TYR A 452 -3.41 1.68 -3.96
C TYR A 452 -3.08 3.11 -3.52
N SER A 453 -3.04 3.37 -2.22
CA SER A 453 -2.65 4.67 -1.65
C SER A 453 -1.16 4.80 -1.39
N ILE A 454 -0.40 3.71 -1.53
CA ILE A 454 1.05 3.68 -1.38
C ILE A 454 1.69 4.01 -2.74
N MET A 455 2.70 4.88 -2.71
CA MET A 455 3.51 5.22 -3.89
C MET A 455 4.48 4.09 -4.20
N ALA A 456 4.90 3.97 -5.46
CA ALA A 456 5.96 3.05 -5.85
C ALA A 456 7.23 3.30 -5.04
N VAL A 457 7.85 2.21 -4.58
CA VAL A 457 9.07 2.22 -3.77
C VAL A 457 10.21 1.68 -4.62
N ALA A 458 11.33 2.39 -4.66
CA ALA A 458 12.45 2.08 -5.55
C ALA A 458 13.10 0.73 -5.23
N ASP A 459 13.19 0.37 -3.95
CA ASP A 459 13.70 -0.93 -3.51
C ASP A 459 12.87 -1.49 -2.36
N GLY A 460 11.75 -2.14 -2.72
CA GLY A 460 10.88 -2.85 -1.76
C GLY A 460 11.56 -4.02 -1.04
N ASN A 461 12.75 -4.45 -1.46
CA ASN A 461 13.51 -5.54 -0.83
C ASN A 461 14.47 -5.03 0.26
N SER A 462 14.72 -3.73 0.32
CA SER A 462 15.43 -3.11 1.44
C SER A 462 14.57 -3.08 2.71
N GLU A 463 15.18 -2.91 3.88
CA GLU A 463 14.43 -2.76 5.14
C GLU A 463 13.56 -1.50 5.15
N GLU A 464 14.11 -0.37 4.69
CA GLU A 464 13.38 0.88 4.56
C GLU A 464 12.24 0.77 3.54
N GLY A 465 12.51 0.18 2.38
CA GLY A 465 11.52 0.05 1.31
C GLY A 465 10.37 -0.88 1.68
N ARG A 466 10.64 -2.01 2.36
CA ARG A 466 9.56 -2.86 2.90
C ARG A 466 8.62 -2.08 3.79
N LEU A 467 9.15 -1.18 4.61
CA LEU A 467 8.33 -0.40 5.52
C LEU A 467 7.50 0.65 4.78
N LYS A 468 8.06 1.30 3.75
CA LYS A 468 7.31 2.17 2.85
C LYS A 468 6.18 1.40 2.13
N GLU A 469 6.41 0.15 1.73
CA GLU A 469 5.38 -0.70 1.09
C GLU A 469 4.32 -1.25 2.05
N GLN A 470 4.58 -1.24 3.36
CA GLN A 470 3.71 -1.83 4.39
C GLN A 470 2.97 -0.81 5.25
N HIS A 471 3.23 0.49 5.05
CA HIS A 471 2.69 1.55 5.88
C HIS A 471 2.22 2.76 5.07
N LEU A 472 1.18 3.41 5.57
CA LEU A 472 0.71 4.68 5.03
C LEU A 472 1.44 5.84 5.71
N THR A 473 1.98 6.76 4.92
CA THR A 473 2.25 8.13 5.37
C THR A 473 0.93 8.87 5.58
N PHE A 474 0.96 10.12 6.08
CA PHE A 474 -0.27 10.88 6.26
C PHE A 474 -0.97 11.15 4.92
N GLU A 475 -0.23 11.47 3.86
CA GLU A 475 -0.78 11.70 2.53
C GLU A 475 -1.34 10.42 1.94
N SER A 476 -0.66 9.28 2.10
CA SER A 476 -1.22 7.98 1.71
C SER A 476 -2.47 7.65 2.52
N PHE A 477 -2.52 8.01 3.81
CA PHE A 477 -3.73 7.86 4.62
C PHE A 477 -4.87 8.74 4.12
N LEU A 478 -4.61 10.00 3.75
CA LEU A 478 -5.63 10.86 3.13
C LEU A 478 -6.18 10.25 1.85
N GLU A 479 -5.31 9.74 0.98
CA GLU A 479 -5.76 9.05 -0.24
C GLU A 479 -6.59 7.81 0.07
N ALA A 480 -6.21 7.03 1.09
CA ALA A 480 -6.95 5.85 1.53
C ALA A 480 -8.35 6.24 2.05
N ILE A 481 -8.48 7.36 2.75
CA ILE A 481 -9.76 7.93 3.18
C ILE A 481 -10.59 8.38 1.96
N VAL A 482 -9.96 8.99 0.95
CA VAL A 482 -10.68 9.40 -0.28
C VAL A 482 -11.18 8.18 -1.06
N ARG A 483 -10.37 7.13 -1.18
CA ARG A 483 -10.78 5.85 -1.78
C ARG A 483 -11.89 5.20 -0.95
N LEU A 484 -11.78 5.19 0.37
CA LEU A 484 -12.82 4.65 1.24
C LEU A 484 -14.17 5.37 1.07
N ALA A 485 -14.15 6.70 0.88
CA ALA A 485 -15.37 7.48 0.63
C ALA A 485 -16.06 7.13 -0.70
N THR A 486 -15.37 6.53 -1.67
CA THR A 486 -16.02 6.01 -2.89
C THR A 486 -16.66 4.63 -2.68
N ARG A 487 -16.26 3.91 -1.62
CA ARG A 487 -16.76 2.56 -1.31
C ARG A 487 -17.95 2.55 -0.36
N LEU A 488 -17.99 3.50 0.56
CA LEU A 488 -19.00 3.50 1.62
C LEU A 488 -20.35 4.07 1.14
N PRO A 489 -21.48 3.54 1.64
CA PRO A 489 -22.82 4.05 1.35
C PRO A 489 -23.11 5.34 2.15
N LEU A 490 -22.43 6.43 1.81
CA LEU A 490 -22.54 7.70 2.51
C LEU A 490 -23.78 8.48 2.03
N PRO A 491 -24.53 9.11 2.95
CA PRO A 491 -25.72 9.88 2.58
C PRO A 491 -25.37 11.09 1.72
N THR A 492 -26.36 11.54 0.96
CA THR A 492 -26.38 12.86 0.31
C THR A 492 -27.01 13.90 1.23
N ASP A 493 -26.74 15.19 1.00
CA ASP A 493 -27.36 16.28 1.76
C ASP A 493 -28.89 16.24 1.68
N ALA A 494 -29.45 15.83 0.54
CA ALA A 494 -30.88 15.66 0.36
C ALA A 494 -31.46 14.52 1.23
N GLN A 495 -30.73 13.40 1.35
CA GLN A 495 -31.13 12.29 2.22
C GLN A 495 -31.05 12.68 3.71
N LEU A 496 -30.03 13.45 4.09
CA LEU A 496 -29.93 14.01 5.44
C LEU A 496 -31.12 14.93 5.75
N ALA A 497 -31.40 15.89 4.86
CA ALA A 497 -32.54 16.79 5.02
C ALA A 497 -33.89 16.04 5.09
N ALA A 498 -34.10 15.05 4.22
CA ALA A 498 -35.35 14.26 4.17
C ALA A 498 -35.56 13.40 5.43
N SER A 499 -34.48 12.95 6.06
CA SER A 499 -34.53 12.15 7.29
C SER A 499 -34.52 13.01 8.56
N GLY A 500 -34.45 14.34 8.44
CA GLY A 500 -34.39 15.26 9.58
C GLY A 500 -33.04 15.26 10.31
N HIS A 501 -32.00 14.68 9.71
CA HIS A 501 -30.65 14.70 10.27
C HIS A 501 -29.85 15.86 9.67
N SER A 502 -29.15 16.61 10.52
CA SER A 502 -28.23 17.68 10.07
C SER A 502 -26.85 17.15 9.67
N ARG A 503 -26.52 15.92 10.06
CA ARG A 503 -25.18 15.34 10.00
C ARG A 503 -25.19 13.86 9.63
N ALA A 504 -24.15 13.43 8.92
CA ALA A 504 -24.02 12.07 8.42
C ALA A 504 -23.75 11.05 9.53
N GLY A 505 -22.99 11.40 10.57
CA GLY A 505 -22.68 10.51 11.68
C GLY A 505 -23.92 9.96 12.38
N PRO A 506 -24.78 10.83 12.94
CA PRO A 506 -26.05 10.41 13.55
C PRO A 506 -26.96 9.66 12.58
N PHE A 507 -27.03 10.08 11.31
CA PHE A 507 -27.83 9.40 10.28
C PHE A 507 -27.37 7.95 10.06
N VAL A 508 -26.06 7.74 9.86
CA VAL A 508 -25.53 6.39 9.65
C VAL A 508 -25.66 5.56 10.94
N ALA A 509 -25.51 6.15 12.13
CA ALA A 509 -25.75 5.45 13.39
C ALA A 509 -27.22 4.98 13.53
N ALA A 510 -28.18 5.77 13.03
CA ALA A 510 -29.59 5.35 12.95
C ALA A 510 -29.78 4.22 11.93
N LEU A 511 -29.13 4.29 10.76
CA LEU A 511 -29.17 3.22 9.74
C LEU A 511 -28.57 1.90 10.22
N ASP A 512 -27.54 1.91 11.07
CA ASP A 512 -26.96 0.69 11.63
C ASP A 512 -27.99 -0.14 12.42
N LEU A 513 -29.02 0.52 12.99
CA LEU A 513 -30.16 -0.12 13.65
C LEU A 513 -31.18 -0.70 12.66
N ASN A 514 -31.14 -0.26 11.39
CA ASN A 514 -32.02 -0.72 10.30
C ASN A 514 -31.18 -1.27 9.12
N GLN A 515 -30.71 -2.51 9.28
CA GLN A 515 -29.83 -3.17 8.31
C GLN A 515 -30.40 -3.27 6.89
N GLU A 516 -31.73 -3.30 6.72
CA GLU A 516 -32.35 -3.37 5.40
C GLU A 516 -32.27 -2.03 4.65
N GLU A 517 -32.45 -0.91 5.33
CA GLU A 517 -32.25 0.42 4.74
C GLU A 517 -30.78 0.67 4.39
N LEU A 518 -29.86 0.22 5.24
CA LEU A 518 -28.43 0.30 4.97
C LEU A 518 -28.03 -0.51 3.72
N LYS A 519 -28.56 -1.74 3.58
CA LYS A 519 -28.37 -2.55 2.37
C LYS A 519 -28.97 -1.90 1.13
N ALA A 520 -30.15 -1.29 1.24
CA ALA A 520 -30.79 -0.59 0.13
C ALA A 520 -29.96 0.62 -0.32
N LEU A 521 -29.44 1.41 0.63
CA LEU A 521 -28.54 2.52 0.34
C LEU A 521 -27.24 2.04 -0.30
N ALA A 522 -26.65 0.96 0.22
CA ALA A 522 -25.46 0.35 -0.35
C ALA A 522 -25.68 -0.18 -1.78
N ALA A 523 -26.83 -0.79 -2.06
CA ALA A 523 -27.19 -1.22 -3.40
C ALA A 523 -27.37 -0.04 -4.36
N GLN A 524 -28.01 1.04 -3.90
CA GLN A 524 -28.23 2.25 -4.70
C GLN A 524 -26.94 3.00 -5.03
N GLN A 525 -25.99 3.01 -4.09
CA GLN A 525 -24.73 3.74 -4.21
C GLN A 525 -23.54 2.84 -4.56
N ALA A 526 -23.79 1.57 -4.89
CA ALA A 526 -22.74 0.63 -5.25
C ALA A 526 -21.95 1.18 -6.45
N CYS A 527 -20.66 1.44 -6.21
CA CYS A 527 -19.70 1.76 -7.25
C CYS A 527 -18.80 0.54 -7.47
N GLU A 528 -18.30 0.31 -8.68
CA GLU A 528 -17.20 -0.62 -8.85
C GLU A 528 -15.87 0.01 -8.41
N TRP A 529 -14.86 -0.82 -8.19
CA TRP A 529 -13.54 -0.32 -7.81
C TRP A 529 -12.91 0.44 -8.99
N GLY A 530 -12.37 1.64 -8.74
CA GLY A 530 -11.77 2.49 -9.77
C GLY A 530 -12.69 3.53 -10.37
N ASP A 531 -13.98 3.22 -10.44
CA ASP A 531 -14.98 4.14 -10.96
C ASP A 531 -15.21 5.28 -9.96
N ALA A 532 -15.36 6.50 -10.48
CA ALA A 532 -15.83 7.63 -9.70
C ALA A 532 -17.30 7.39 -9.31
N PRO A 533 -17.71 7.68 -8.07
CA PRO A 533 -19.11 7.51 -7.68
C PRO A 533 -20.00 8.40 -8.55
N ASN A 534 -21.17 7.89 -8.92
CA ASN A 534 -22.13 8.63 -9.74
C ASN A 534 -22.58 9.88 -8.96
N THR A 535 -22.05 11.05 -9.33
CA THR A 535 -22.25 12.30 -8.59
C THR A 535 -23.72 12.74 -8.56
N ALA A 536 -24.54 12.32 -9.53
CA ALA A 536 -25.97 12.60 -9.54
C ALA A 536 -26.73 11.88 -8.41
N VAL A 537 -26.23 10.73 -7.98
CA VAL A 537 -26.87 9.89 -6.94
C VAL A 537 -26.12 9.96 -5.61
N ALA A 538 -24.79 10.11 -5.65
CA ALA A 538 -23.90 9.98 -4.52
C ALA A 538 -23.41 11.32 -3.95
N GLY A 539 -23.71 12.44 -4.63
CA GLY A 539 -23.20 13.77 -4.30
C GLY A 539 -21.77 14.01 -4.81
N SER A 540 -21.24 15.22 -4.56
CA SER A 540 -19.86 15.57 -4.92
C SER A 540 -18.86 14.83 -4.02
N MET A 541 -17.66 14.54 -4.54
CA MET A 541 -16.61 13.89 -3.74
C MET A 541 -16.21 14.71 -2.49
N PRO A 542 -16.03 16.04 -2.54
CA PRO A 542 -15.80 16.85 -1.34
C PRO A 542 -16.89 16.68 -0.26
N THR A 543 -18.17 16.69 -0.65
CA THR A 543 -19.28 16.45 0.30
C THR A 543 -19.17 15.08 0.95
N ARG A 544 -18.89 14.03 0.16
CA ARG A 544 -18.72 12.66 0.67
C ARG A 544 -17.58 12.53 1.66
N ILE A 545 -16.44 13.19 1.44
CA ILE A 545 -15.33 13.25 2.41
C ILE A 545 -15.81 13.89 3.72
N GLY A 546 -16.58 14.96 3.61
CA GLY A 546 -17.25 15.57 4.74
C GLY A 546 -18.06 14.59 5.58
N HIS A 547 -18.96 13.88 4.92
CA HIS A 547 -19.81 12.87 5.55
C HIS A 547 -19.00 11.73 6.15
N LEU A 548 -17.97 11.23 5.46
CA LEU A 548 -17.12 10.18 6.00
C LEU A 548 -16.41 10.62 7.28
N VAL A 549 -15.78 11.79 7.27
CA VAL A 549 -15.08 12.31 8.45
C VAL A 549 -16.05 12.53 9.61
N ASP A 550 -17.24 13.04 9.31
CA ASP A 550 -18.30 13.20 10.31
C ASP A 550 -18.74 11.88 10.93
N VAL A 551 -18.94 10.84 10.12
CA VAL A 551 -19.24 9.48 10.58
C VAL A 551 -18.12 8.92 11.45
N ILE A 552 -16.86 9.04 11.01
CA ILE A 552 -15.70 8.57 11.78
C ILE A 552 -15.64 9.27 13.15
N VAL A 553 -15.76 10.60 13.18
CA VAL A 553 -15.70 11.38 14.44
C VAL A 553 -16.87 11.02 15.35
N HIS A 554 -18.08 10.89 14.81
CA HIS A 554 -19.26 10.51 15.58
C HIS A 554 -19.08 9.14 16.24
N ARG A 555 -18.65 8.12 15.47
CA ARG A 555 -18.44 6.76 15.99
C ARG A 555 -17.29 6.67 17.02
N ILE A 556 -16.25 7.49 16.87
CA ILE A 556 -15.18 7.57 17.89
C ILE A 556 -15.71 8.16 19.19
N ARG A 557 -16.63 9.13 19.13
CA ARG A 557 -17.21 9.76 20.32
C ARG A 557 -18.27 8.92 20.99
N GLN A 558 -19.06 8.22 20.18
CA GLN A 558 -20.16 7.36 20.61
C GLN A 558 -19.92 5.92 20.12
N PRO A 559 -18.98 5.19 20.75
CA PRO A 559 -18.79 3.77 20.45
C PRO A 559 -20.12 3.03 20.68
N SER A 560 -20.51 2.24 19.69
CA SER A 560 -21.80 1.55 19.59
C SER A 560 -22.21 0.86 20.91
N GLY A 561 -23.39 1.20 21.43
CA GLY A 561 -23.96 0.64 22.67
C GLY A 561 -24.37 1.67 23.73
N GLN A 562 -23.99 2.95 23.59
CA GLN A 562 -24.47 4.04 24.43
C GLN A 562 -25.35 4.98 23.60
N THR A 563 -26.67 4.80 23.69
CA THR A 563 -27.61 5.79 23.15
C THR A 563 -27.45 7.08 23.94
N ALA A 564 -26.84 8.09 23.34
CA ALA A 564 -26.96 9.44 23.86
C ALA A 564 -28.47 9.81 23.87
N PRO A 565 -28.96 10.51 24.91
CA PRO A 565 -30.33 11.00 24.91
C PRO A 565 -30.55 11.89 23.68
N VAL A 566 -31.63 11.62 22.95
CA VAL A 566 -32.03 12.22 21.65
C VAL A 566 -32.42 13.72 21.77
N GLY A 567 -31.88 14.47 22.74
CA GLY A 567 -32.45 15.75 23.18
C GLY A 567 -31.49 16.92 23.35
N GLY A 568 -30.25 16.84 22.85
CA GLY A 568 -29.27 17.90 23.05
C GLY A 568 -28.38 18.13 21.83
N ASP A 569 -28.96 18.61 20.73
CA ASP A 569 -28.20 19.32 19.70
C ASP A 569 -27.76 20.68 20.28
N GLU A 570 -26.80 20.67 21.21
CA GLU A 570 -26.04 21.88 21.48
C GLU A 570 -25.21 22.17 20.23
N ALA A 571 -25.72 23.14 19.47
CA ALA A 571 -25.14 23.72 18.28
C ALA A 571 -23.73 24.28 18.59
N SER A 572 -22.72 23.42 18.55
CA SER A 572 -21.38 23.90 18.23
C SER A 572 -21.38 24.23 16.74
N ASP A 573 -21.74 25.47 16.40
CA ASP A 573 -21.91 26.01 15.03
C ASP A 573 -20.62 26.02 14.17
N GLY A 574 -19.56 25.31 14.60
CA GLY A 574 -18.38 25.08 13.78
C GLY A 574 -18.67 24.04 12.69
N PRO A 575 -18.36 24.31 11.41
CA PRO A 575 -18.63 23.38 10.30
C PRO A 575 -17.84 22.06 10.41
N PHE A 576 -16.85 21.99 11.30
CA PHE A 576 -16.07 20.79 11.56
C PHE A 576 -15.83 20.61 13.04
N VAL A 577 -16.29 19.48 13.55
CA VAL A 577 -16.07 19.07 14.92
C VAL A 577 -14.68 18.47 15.07
N THR A 578 -13.84 19.11 15.89
CA THR A 578 -12.47 18.67 16.16
C THR A 578 -12.46 17.47 17.09
N LEU A 579 -11.84 16.37 16.65
CA LEU A 579 -11.61 15.19 17.48
C LEU A 579 -10.41 15.41 18.42
N THR A 580 -10.55 15.05 19.69
CA THR A 580 -9.44 15.11 20.65
C THR A 580 -8.69 13.79 20.75
N ARG A 581 -7.41 13.83 21.15
CA ARG A 581 -6.60 12.62 21.41
C ARG A 581 -7.23 11.73 22.48
N ARG A 582 -7.90 12.32 23.48
CA ARG A 582 -8.53 11.59 24.59
C ARG A 582 -9.73 10.77 24.12
N GLU A 583 -10.55 11.33 23.23
CA GLU A 583 -11.69 10.61 22.64
C GLU A 583 -11.21 9.43 21.79
N LEU A 584 -10.24 9.66 20.91
CA LEU A 584 -9.64 8.60 20.10
C LEU A 584 -9.04 7.49 20.97
N ARG A 585 -8.34 7.85 22.05
CA ARG A 585 -7.79 6.89 23.02
C ARG A 585 -8.87 6.00 23.61
N ARG A 586 -9.94 6.62 24.12
CA ARG A 586 -11.05 5.90 24.77
C ARG A 586 -11.70 4.93 23.80
N TRP A 587 -11.96 5.38 22.58
CA TRP A 587 -12.50 4.52 21.54
C TRP A 587 -11.57 3.37 21.17
N ALA A 588 -10.28 3.64 20.97
CA ALA A 588 -9.31 2.60 20.59
C ALA A 588 -9.24 1.47 21.63
N LEU A 589 -9.26 1.81 22.92
CA LEU A 589 -9.31 0.84 24.03
C LEU A 589 -10.55 -0.06 24.00
N GLN A 590 -11.66 0.42 23.45
CA GLN A 590 -12.93 -0.30 23.41
C GLN A 590 -13.10 -1.08 22.10
N ALA A 591 -12.73 -0.47 20.98
CA ALA A 591 -13.06 -0.95 19.64
C ALA A 591 -11.94 -1.76 18.98
N ILE A 592 -10.68 -1.64 19.44
CA ILE A 592 -9.55 -2.34 18.83
C ILE A 592 -9.11 -3.50 19.75
N PRO A 593 -9.37 -4.77 19.38
CA PRO A 593 -8.98 -5.92 20.18
C PRO A 593 -7.47 -5.94 20.43
N GLY A 594 -7.09 -6.16 21.70
CA GLY A 594 -5.69 -6.18 22.15
C GLY A 594 -5.11 -4.79 22.47
N CYS A 595 -5.86 -3.70 22.30
CA CYS A 595 -5.47 -2.39 22.80
C CYS A 595 -5.79 -2.30 24.30
N THR A 596 -4.77 -2.32 25.15
CA THR A 596 -4.86 -2.13 26.60
C THR A 596 -4.29 -0.77 27.02
N GLU A 597 -4.59 -0.30 28.23
CA GLU A 597 -4.00 0.93 28.77
C GLU A 597 -2.47 0.91 28.79
N THR A 598 -1.88 -0.28 28.96
CA THR A 598 -0.42 -0.50 28.95
C THR A 598 0.19 -0.49 27.55
N THR A 599 -0.60 -0.77 26.51
CA THR A 599 -0.20 -0.63 25.11
C THR A 599 -0.45 0.77 24.54
N LEU A 600 -0.82 1.73 25.39
CA LEU A 600 -0.93 3.15 25.03
C LEU A 600 0.11 3.92 25.84
N PRO A 601 0.87 4.88 25.27
CA PRO A 601 2.05 5.37 25.96
C PRO A 601 1.65 6.26 27.12
N GLU A 602 2.44 6.22 28.20
CA GLU A 602 2.32 7.12 29.36
C GLU A 602 2.31 8.60 28.95
N THR A 603 2.91 8.97 27.80
CA THR A 603 2.87 10.35 27.27
C THR A 603 1.47 10.84 26.92
N TRP A 604 0.51 9.95 26.64
CA TRP A 604 -0.90 10.35 26.52
C TRP A 604 -1.54 10.70 27.87
N ALA A 605 -1.07 10.12 28.98
CA ALA A 605 -1.51 10.49 30.32
C ALA A 605 -0.89 11.83 30.78
N ALA A 606 0.38 12.08 30.44
CA ALA A 606 1.10 13.30 30.82
C ALA A 606 0.55 14.59 30.15
N GLU A 607 0.20 14.55 28.86
CA GLU A 607 -0.41 15.71 28.16
C GLU A 607 -1.85 15.99 28.62
N THR A 608 -2.60 14.96 29.03
CA THR A 608 -3.97 15.14 29.54
C THR A 608 -3.98 15.90 30.88
N LYS A 609 -2.88 15.84 31.65
CA LYS A 609 -2.73 16.57 32.91
C LYS A 609 -2.40 18.07 32.70
N MET A 610 -1.70 18.42 31.62
CA MET A 610 -1.39 19.81 31.26
C MET A 610 -2.58 20.59 30.69
N LEU A 611 -3.48 19.93 29.97
CA LEU A 611 -4.65 20.59 29.34
C LEU A 611 -5.88 20.69 30.26
N GLY A 612 -5.83 20.11 31.46
CA GLY A 612 -6.85 20.27 32.50
C GLY A 612 -6.65 21.51 33.38
N GLU A 613 -5.52 22.22 33.26
CA GLU A 613 -5.18 23.36 34.12
C GLU A 613 -5.21 24.72 33.39
N THR A 614 -5.50 24.76 32.08
CA THR A 614 -5.43 26.00 31.29
C THR A 614 -6.68 26.89 31.30
N ASP A 615 -7.76 26.51 31.98
CA ASP A 615 -8.93 27.39 32.16
C ASP A 615 -8.79 28.39 33.33
N ALA A 616 -7.68 28.34 34.08
CA ALA A 616 -7.35 29.38 35.04
C ALA A 616 -6.46 30.46 34.40
N LEU A 617 -7.09 31.46 33.78
CA LEU A 617 -6.44 32.74 33.47
C LEU A 617 -5.67 33.24 34.71
N PRO A 618 -4.36 33.53 34.62
CA PRO A 618 -3.66 34.17 35.73
C PRO A 618 -4.24 35.56 35.91
N LYS A 619 -4.90 35.78 37.06
CA LYS A 619 -5.30 37.13 37.50
C LYS A 619 -4.04 37.98 37.54
N ARG A 620 -3.94 38.92 36.59
CA ARG A 620 -2.91 39.97 36.59
C ARG A 620 -2.96 40.71 37.94
N ARG A 621 -1.81 40.77 38.60
CA ARG A 621 -1.51 41.77 39.62
C ARG A 621 -0.63 42.84 39.00
#